data_AF-A0A7C5VH20-F1
#
_entry.id   AF-A0A7C5VH20-F1
#
_cell.length_a   1.000
_cell.length_b   1.000
_cell.length_c   1.000
_cell.angle_alpha   90.00
_cell.angle_beta   90.00
_cell.angle_gamma   90.00
#
_symmetry.space_group_name_H-M   'P 1'
#
loop_
_entity.id
_entity.type
_entity.pdbx_description
1 polymer ?
#
loop_
_entity_poly.entity_id
_entity_poly.type
_entity_poly.pdbx_seq_one_letter_code
_entity_poly.pdbx_strand_id
1 'polypeptide(L)'
;MRTRESPAHRRLSGLLALRLSLLLEKLRRPTLFPKPPPALVREQAEVRVPLRLDLPYYPAKQGTAHVLIPWDPYMQEVEEALRSL
;
A
#
# COMPACT_ATOMS: atom_id res chain seq x y z
N MET A 1 -31.35 24.67 -49.11
CA MET A 1 -31.25 23.62 -48.07
C MET A 1 -30.79 24.27 -46.76
N ARG A 2 -31.67 24.43 -45.76
CA ARG A 2 -31.31 24.90 -44.41
C ARG A 2 -31.32 23.69 -43.48
N THR A 3 -30.16 23.25 -43.03
CA THR A 3 -30.02 22.21 -42.03
C THR A 3 -30.48 22.76 -40.69
N ARG A 4 -31.59 22.22 -40.17
CA ARG A 4 -32.05 22.47 -38.80
C ARG A 4 -31.04 21.83 -37.86
N GLU A 5 -30.21 22.63 -37.22
CA GLU A 5 -29.37 22.14 -36.13
C GLU A 5 -30.26 21.64 -34.99
N SER A 6 -30.11 20.35 -34.67
CA SER A 6 -30.93 19.65 -33.70
C SER A 6 -30.64 20.17 -32.27
N PRO A 7 -31.67 20.56 -31.49
CA PRO A 7 -31.50 21.18 -30.17
C PRO A 7 -30.91 20.22 -29.11
N ALA A 8 -30.85 18.92 -29.40
CA ALA A 8 -30.27 17.92 -28.51
C ALA A 8 -28.75 18.09 -28.33
N HIS A 9 -28.05 18.56 -29.37
CA HIS A 9 -26.59 18.64 -29.34
C HIS A 9 -26.06 19.71 -28.37
N ARG A 10 -26.81 20.82 -28.18
CA ARG A 10 -26.50 21.89 -27.21
C ARG A 10 -26.62 21.44 -25.75
N ARG A 11 -27.53 20.52 -25.45
CA ARG A 11 -27.79 20.04 -24.08
C ARG A 11 -26.71 19.06 -23.62
N LEU A 12 -26.29 18.16 -24.50
CA LEU A 12 -25.21 17.20 -24.23
C LEU A 12 -23.86 17.90 -24.04
N SER A 13 -23.58 18.94 -24.84
CA SER A 13 -22.38 19.77 -24.66
C SER A 13 -22.40 20.56 -23.36
N GLY A 14 -23.57 21.02 -22.89
CA GLY A 14 -23.71 21.70 -21.60
C GLY A 14 -23.43 20.78 -20.41
N LEU A 15 -23.90 19.53 -20.44
CA LEU A 15 -23.62 18.54 -19.42
C LEU A 15 -22.13 18.14 -19.39
N LEU A 16 -21.51 18.00 -20.55
CA LEU A 16 -20.06 17.78 -20.67
C LEU A 16 -19.26 18.95 -20.12
N ALA A 17 -19.63 20.18 -20.46
CA ALA A 17 -18.98 21.38 -19.95
C ALA A 17 -19.08 21.48 -18.41
N LEU A 18 -20.25 21.16 -17.84
CA LEU A 18 -20.47 21.17 -16.39
C LEU A 18 -19.70 20.05 -15.68
N ARG A 19 -19.63 18.86 -16.29
CA ARG A 19 -18.84 17.74 -15.76
C ARG A 19 -17.34 18.05 -15.77
N LEU A 20 -16.86 18.69 -16.83
CA LEU A 20 -15.45 19.11 -16.96
C LEU A 20 -15.12 20.23 -15.97
N SER A 21 -16.00 21.23 -15.81
CA SER A 21 -15.78 22.30 -14.82
C SER A 21 -15.73 21.76 -13.40
N LEU A 22 -16.57 20.77 -13.05
CA LEU A 22 -16.55 20.13 -11.75
C LEU A 22 -15.26 19.32 -11.50
N LEU A 23 -14.75 18.63 -12.53
CA LEU A 23 -13.47 17.90 -12.44
C LEU A 23 -12.29 18.84 -12.24
N LEU A 24 -12.26 19.96 -12.96
CA LEU A 24 -11.24 20.99 -12.80
C LEU A 24 -11.27 21.62 -11.40
N GLU A 25 -12.44 21.88 -10.86
CA GLU A 25 -12.59 22.41 -9.50
C GLU A 25 -12.11 21.42 -8.42
N LYS A 26 -12.31 20.11 -8.64
CA LYS A 26 -11.76 19.07 -7.75
C LYS A 26 -10.24 18.99 -7.81
N LEU A 27 -9.63 19.21 -8.98
CA LEU A 27 -8.18 19.22 -9.16
C LEU A 27 -7.52 20.50 -8.63
N ARG A 28 -8.24 21.63 -8.64
CA ARG A 28 -7.77 22.93 -8.15
C ARG A 28 -7.49 22.92 -6.64
N ARG A 29 -8.16 22.06 -5.89
CA ARG A 29 -7.92 21.91 -4.45
C ARG A 29 -6.76 20.94 -4.25
N PRO A 30 -5.60 21.38 -3.72
CA PRO A 30 -4.56 20.44 -3.33
C PRO A 30 -5.19 19.52 -2.29
N THR A 31 -5.23 18.23 -2.61
CA THR A 31 -5.59 17.23 -1.62
C THR A 31 -4.46 17.25 -0.61
N LEU A 32 -4.63 18.01 0.47
CA LEU A 32 -3.73 17.98 1.61
C LEU A 32 -3.94 16.59 2.23
N PHE A 33 -3.17 15.62 1.74
CA PHE A 33 -3.05 14.36 2.43
C PHE A 33 -2.52 14.72 3.81
N PRO A 34 -3.30 14.50 4.89
CA PRO A 34 -2.76 14.67 6.22
C PRO A 34 -1.50 13.82 6.27
N LYS A 35 -0.39 14.39 6.77
CA LYS A 35 0.81 13.60 7.05
C LYS A 35 0.31 12.36 7.79
N PRO A 36 0.59 11.14 7.29
CA PRO A 36 0.15 9.95 7.99
C PRO A 36 0.59 10.13 9.45
N PRO A 37 -0.28 9.82 10.43
CA PRO A 37 0.12 9.89 11.83
C PRO A 37 1.46 9.16 11.91
N PRO A 38 2.46 9.74 12.63
CA PRO A 38 3.77 9.12 12.72
C PRO A 38 3.50 7.67 13.02
N ALA A 39 3.85 6.80 12.06
CA ALA A 39 3.59 5.39 12.21
C ALA A 39 4.15 5.05 13.59
N LEU A 40 3.43 4.24 14.36
CA LEU A 40 3.98 3.62 15.56
C LEU A 40 5.08 2.66 15.07
N VAL A 41 6.13 3.22 14.49
CA VAL A 41 7.42 2.60 14.25
C VAL A 41 7.87 2.37 15.68
N ARG A 42 7.54 1.18 16.20
CA ARG A 42 8.40 0.63 17.23
C ARG A 42 9.77 0.71 16.60
N GLU A 43 10.66 1.48 17.22
CA GLU A 43 12.06 1.11 17.17
C GLU A 43 12.10 -0.33 17.67
N GLN A 44 11.87 -1.29 16.77
CA GLN A 44 12.59 -2.53 16.86
C GLN A 44 14.01 -2.05 16.64
N ALA A 45 14.70 -1.75 17.76
CA ALA A 45 16.14 -1.83 17.81
C ALA A 45 16.41 -3.12 17.06
N GLU A 46 16.89 -2.99 15.81
CA GLU A 46 17.10 -4.09 14.90
C GLU A 46 17.79 -5.12 15.77
N VAL A 47 17.08 -6.20 16.11
CA VAL A 47 17.59 -7.25 16.97
C VAL A 47 18.52 -8.01 16.04
N ARG A 48 19.62 -7.36 15.63
CA ARG A 48 20.82 -7.96 15.12
C ARG A 48 21.41 -8.66 16.33
N VAL A 49 20.74 -9.74 16.74
CA VAL A 49 21.38 -10.73 17.58
C VAL A 49 22.66 -11.05 16.83
N PRO A 50 23.85 -10.91 17.45
CA PRO A 50 25.07 -11.33 16.80
C PRO A 50 24.87 -12.76 16.28
N LEU A 51 25.34 -13.03 15.06
CA LEU A 51 25.13 -14.31 14.42
C LEU A 51 25.66 -15.43 15.34
N ARG A 52 24.75 -16.26 15.84
CA ARG A 52 25.05 -17.30 16.82
C ARG A 52 25.22 -18.63 16.11
N LEU A 53 26.47 -19.04 15.91
CA LEU A 53 26.82 -20.31 15.25
C LEU A 53 26.51 -21.55 16.09
N ASP A 54 26.20 -21.36 17.37
CA ASP A 54 25.79 -22.41 18.31
C ASP A 54 24.32 -22.82 18.17
N LEU A 55 23.53 -22.08 17.39
CA LEU A 55 22.12 -22.37 17.17
C LEU A 55 21.89 -23.14 15.85
N PRO A 56 20.90 -24.04 15.81
CA PRO A 56 20.48 -24.64 14.55
C PRO A 56 19.82 -23.58 13.65
N TYR A 57 20.04 -23.69 12.35
CA TYR A 57 19.46 -22.80 11.33
C TYR A 57 18.55 -23.59 10.41
N TYR A 58 17.38 -23.04 10.13
CA TYR A 58 16.47 -23.60 9.14
C TYR A 58 16.61 -22.87 7.80
N PRO A 59 16.67 -23.59 6.68
CA PRO A 59 16.64 -22.96 5.36
C PRO A 59 15.23 -22.47 5.04
N ALA A 60 15.11 -21.19 4.72
CA ALA A 60 13.89 -20.56 4.24
C ALA A 60 14.12 -20.01 2.83
N LYS A 61 13.08 -20.03 2.00
CA LYS A 61 13.13 -19.48 0.64
C LYS A 61 12.49 -18.11 0.62
N GLN A 62 13.25 -17.11 0.19
CA GLN A 62 12.74 -15.76 -0.04
C GLN A 62 12.93 -15.41 -1.52
N GLY A 63 11.85 -15.56 -2.30
CA GLY A 63 11.90 -15.38 -3.75
C GLY A 63 12.85 -16.38 -4.42
N THR A 64 13.93 -15.89 -5.04
CA THR A 64 14.99 -16.71 -5.67
C THR A 64 16.16 -17.03 -4.72
N ALA A 65 16.21 -16.39 -3.55
CA ALA A 65 17.29 -16.57 -2.58
C ALA A 65 16.91 -17.60 -1.49
N HIS A 66 17.93 -18.25 -0.95
CA HIS A 66 17.82 -19.03 0.28
C HIS A 66 18.38 -18.21 1.44
N VAL A 67 17.62 -18.11 2.51
CA VAL A 67 17.98 -17.40 3.74
C VAL A 67 18.01 -18.41 4.88
N LEU A 68 19.00 -18.29 5.76
CA LEU A 68 19.10 -19.12 6.95
C LEU A 68 18.49 -18.36 8.13
N ILE A 69 17.44 -18.92 8.72
CA ILE A 69 16.77 -18.34 9.88
C ILE A 69 17.25 -19.10 11.14
N PRO A 70 17.79 -18.41 12.16
CA PRO A 70 18.19 -19.05 13.40
C PRO A 70 16.97 -19.56 14.17
N TRP A 71 17.11 -20.71 14.83
CA TRP A 71 16.13 -21.16 15.82
C TRP A 71 16.36 -20.45 17.15
N ASP A 72 15.98 -19.18 17.20
CA ASP A 72 16.06 -18.35 18.40
C ASP A 72 14.75 -18.43 19.23
N PRO A 73 14.71 -17.84 20.44
CA PRO A 73 13.50 -17.84 21.25
C PRO A 73 12.29 -17.21 20.54
N TYR A 74 12.53 -16.23 19.67
CA TYR A 74 11.47 -15.63 18.87
C TYR A 74 10.85 -16.65 17.89
N MET A 75 11.67 -17.46 17.22
CA MET A 75 11.16 -18.49 16.32
C MET A 75 10.41 -19.59 17.09
N GLN A 76 10.87 -19.94 18.29
CA GLN A 76 10.14 -20.83 19.19
C GLN A 76 8.74 -20.27 19.56
N GLU A 77 8.66 -18.99 19.92
CA GLU A 77 7.38 -18.31 20.22
C GLU A 77 6.44 -18.31 19.03
N VAL A 78 6.95 -18.09 17.81
CA VAL A 78 6.16 -18.11 16.57
C VAL A 78 5.62 -19.52 16.30
N GLU A 79 6.45 -20.56 16.41
CA GLU A 79 6.01 -21.95 16.24
C GLU A 79 4.93 -22.34 17.27
N GLU A 80 5.06 -21.91 18.51
CA GLU A 80 4.04 -22.12 19.55
C GLU A 80 2.73 -21.39 19.22
N ALA A 81 2.81 -20.15 18.74
CA ALA A 81 1.63 -19.40 18.28
C ALA A 81 0.95 -20.08 17.07
N LEU A 82 1.73 -20.58 16.10
CA LEU A 82 1.20 -21.28 14.93
C LEU A 82 0.53 -22.62 15.28
N ARG A 83 1.01 -23.34 16.31
CA ARG A 83 0.34 -24.57 16.79
C ARG A 83 -1.01 -24.31 17.44
N SER A 84 -1.27 -23.08 17.88
CA SER A 84 -2.52 -22.68 18.52
C SER A 84 -3.60 -22.20 17.54
N LEU A 85 -3.29 -22.16 16.24
CA LEU A 85 -4.22 -21.89 15.13
C LEU A 85 -4.80 -23.19 14.55
#